data_AF-A0A4U3BAW8-F1
#
_entry.id   AF-A0A4U3BAW8-F1
#
_cell.length_a   1.000
_cell.length_b   1.000
_cell.length_c   1.000
_cell.angle_alpha   90.00
_cell.angle_beta   90.00
_cell.angle_gamma   90.00
#
_symmetry.space_group_name_H-M   'P 1'
#
loop_
_entity.id
_entity.type
_entity.pdbx_description
1 polymer ?
#
loop_
_entity_poly.entity_id
_entity_poly.type
_entity_poly.pdbx_seq_one_letter_code
_entity_poly.pdbx_strand_id
1 'polypeptide(L)'
;MSTYLKRISVICFIFTVFIGQVFTPIVGHAQELNATGFVDSFAFEKTKLSYGEKTTIHVNFSEKPGKKMKSGDTLTLVLPPELKGYSGTIALKDEAGRVFGTCQINANNVVCTFNDTVEKLKDIRGNFNFTVQGTNVEAGKTKDVQTNLGTDLEKQMVSITHPKGEGTEPGIFFYKSGDIQPDKSNEVRWFLNINLKKQYLHDNIVLKDTLQEGQTLNKDSFTITINNKEYLSLKQFQDRGYGYIKLTSDSSFEVVIYRHMANAKSFTIFYTSTITDSGKKLKHLQNDYKLDYQILYEKPISESNSVK
;
A
#
# COMPACT_ATOMS: atom_id res chain seq x y z
N MET A 1 -7.73 94.06 -47.29
CA MET A 1 -8.87 93.37 -47.93
C MET A 1 -8.61 91.87 -47.81
N SER A 2 -9.61 91.15 -47.33
CA SER A 2 -9.65 89.72 -46.99
C SER A 2 -9.16 88.79 -48.11
N THR A 3 -8.48 87.68 -47.76
CA THR A 3 -8.96 86.29 -48.01
C THR A 3 -7.96 85.22 -47.50
N TYR A 4 -8.36 84.52 -46.42
CA TYR A 4 -8.42 83.05 -46.21
C TYR A 4 -8.13 82.14 -47.44
N LEU A 5 -7.64 80.89 -47.41
CA LEU A 5 -7.39 79.79 -46.44
C LEU A 5 -6.59 78.71 -47.25
N LYS A 6 -5.64 77.93 -46.71
CA LYS A 6 -5.83 76.50 -46.31
C LYS A 6 -4.55 75.96 -45.67
N ARG A 7 -4.72 75.46 -44.44
CA ARG A 7 -3.71 74.78 -43.62
C ARG A 7 -3.45 73.35 -44.16
N ILE A 8 -2.19 72.97 -44.28
CA ILE A 8 -1.75 71.57 -44.31
C ILE A 8 -0.85 71.39 -43.09
N SER A 9 -1.31 70.62 -42.11
CA SER A 9 -0.56 70.29 -40.90
C SER A 9 0.13 68.95 -41.14
N VAL A 10 1.46 68.95 -41.24
CA VAL A 10 2.26 67.72 -41.30
C VAL A 10 2.61 67.33 -39.87
N ILE A 11 2.11 66.18 -39.42
CA ILE A 11 2.45 65.57 -38.12
C ILE A 11 3.56 64.55 -38.38
N CYS A 12 4.79 64.85 -37.96
CA CYS A 12 5.89 63.88 -37.91
C CYS A 12 5.68 62.92 -36.73
N PHE A 13 5.39 61.65 -37.03
CA PHE A 13 5.37 60.58 -36.04
C PHE A 13 6.78 60.02 -35.87
N ILE A 14 7.41 60.29 -34.72
CA ILE A 14 8.67 59.62 -34.32
C ILE A 14 8.31 58.24 -33.78
N PHE A 15 8.70 57.19 -34.50
CA PHE A 15 8.61 55.80 -34.04
C PHE A 15 9.76 55.53 -33.04
N THR A 16 9.46 55.53 -31.74
CA THR A 16 10.33 54.91 -30.74
C THR A 16 10.05 53.42 -30.70
N VAL A 17 10.99 52.62 -31.21
CA VAL A 17 10.95 51.16 -31.08
C VAL A 17 11.29 50.80 -29.64
N PHE A 18 10.27 50.56 -28.81
CA PHE A 18 10.44 49.82 -27.57
C PHE A 18 10.67 48.35 -27.94
N ILE A 19 11.92 47.89 -27.85
CA ILE A 19 12.24 46.46 -27.86
C ILE A 19 11.66 45.89 -26.57
N GLY A 20 10.44 45.34 -26.65
CA GLY A 20 9.89 44.53 -25.57
C GLY A 20 10.77 43.29 -25.41
N GLN A 21 11.59 43.25 -24.36
CA GLN A 21 12.13 41.99 -23.88
C GLN A 21 10.96 41.15 -23.39
N VAL A 22 10.51 40.23 -24.24
CA VAL A 22 9.61 39.17 -23.83
C VAL A 22 10.41 38.29 -22.87
N PHE A 23 10.23 38.51 -21.57
CA PHE A 23 10.61 37.52 -20.56
C PHE A 23 9.70 36.31 -20.79
N THR A 24 10.17 35.36 -21.60
CA THR A 24 9.62 34.02 -21.55
C THR A 24 9.88 33.50 -20.14
N PRO A 25 8.86 33.11 -19.36
CA PRO A 25 9.13 32.42 -18.10
C PRO A 25 10.01 31.22 -18.44
N ILE A 26 11.17 31.13 -17.79
CA ILE A 26 11.98 29.92 -17.85
C ILE A 26 11.07 28.84 -17.27
N VAL A 27 10.49 28.02 -18.14
CA VAL A 27 9.90 26.75 -17.73
C VAL A 27 11.10 25.95 -17.27
N GLY A 28 11.39 26.00 -15.97
CA GLY A 28 12.40 25.15 -15.37
C GLY A 28 12.02 23.72 -15.71
N HIS A 29 12.81 23.06 -16.55
CA HIS A 29 12.64 21.65 -16.79
C HIS A 29 12.80 20.94 -15.44
N ALA A 30 11.77 20.21 -15.02
CA ALA A 30 11.82 19.32 -13.87
C ALA A 30 13.08 18.44 -13.96
N GLN A 31 13.93 18.51 -12.95
CA GLN A 31 15.16 17.73 -12.89
C GLN A 31 14.96 16.47 -12.04
N GLU A 32 15.55 15.35 -12.47
CA GLU A 32 15.69 14.15 -11.63
C GLU A 32 16.94 14.27 -10.75
N LEU A 33 16.74 14.18 -9.43
CA LEU A 33 17.74 14.53 -8.41
C LEU A 33 18.46 13.31 -7.80
N ASN A 34 17.93 12.10 -7.97
CA ASN A 34 18.38 10.89 -7.25
C ASN A 34 19.88 10.58 -7.35
N ALA A 35 20.54 10.92 -8.46
CA ALA A 35 21.97 10.70 -8.71
C ALA A 35 22.79 11.99 -8.80
N THR A 36 22.32 13.06 -8.14
CA THR A 36 22.95 14.40 -8.20
C THR A 36 23.57 14.83 -6.86
N GLY A 37 23.69 13.90 -5.92
CA GLY A 37 24.18 14.12 -4.55
C GLY A 37 23.13 14.65 -3.57
N PHE A 38 21.84 14.70 -3.94
CA PHE A 38 20.77 15.15 -3.03
C PHE A 38 20.38 14.09 -2.00
N VAL A 39 20.53 12.80 -2.33
CA VAL A 39 20.30 11.72 -1.36
C VAL A 39 21.54 11.59 -0.50
N ASP A 40 21.41 11.86 0.80
CA ASP A 40 22.51 11.83 1.75
C ASP A 40 22.86 10.40 2.17
N SER A 41 21.81 9.63 2.43
CA SER A 41 21.92 8.24 2.85
C SER A 41 20.61 7.53 2.65
N PHE A 42 20.69 6.20 2.52
CA PHE A 42 19.57 5.33 2.77
C PHE A 42 20.02 4.19 3.70
N ALA A 43 19.09 3.53 4.38
CA ALA A 43 19.38 2.37 5.19
C ALA A 43 18.17 1.44 5.27
N PHE A 44 18.41 0.13 5.19
CA PHE A 44 17.40 -0.88 5.51
C PHE A 44 17.34 -1.08 7.02
N GLU A 45 16.12 -1.05 7.59
CA GLU A 45 15.89 -1.41 9.00
C GLU A 45 16.31 -2.86 9.28
N LYS A 46 16.01 -3.76 8.34
CA LYS A 46 16.43 -5.17 8.34
C LYS A 46 16.96 -5.58 6.96
N THR A 47 18.12 -6.22 6.92
CA THR A 47 18.80 -6.66 5.69
C THR A 47 18.72 -8.17 5.43
N LYS A 48 18.21 -8.98 6.37
CA LYS A 48 17.96 -10.41 6.18
C LYS A 48 16.48 -10.69 6.31
N LEU A 49 15.83 -11.02 5.20
CA LEU A 49 14.39 -11.14 5.10
C LEU A 49 13.99 -12.57 4.76
N SER A 50 12.89 -13.04 5.34
CA SER A 50 12.13 -14.15 4.77
C SER A 50 11.29 -13.66 3.60
N TYR A 51 10.97 -14.54 2.64
CA TYR A 51 10.01 -14.23 1.58
C TYR A 51 8.67 -13.79 2.19
N GLY A 52 8.13 -12.66 1.73
CA GLY A 52 6.92 -12.04 2.26
C GLY A 52 7.15 -11.12 3.48
N GLU A 53 8.35 -11.13 4.08
CA GLU A 53 8.68 -10.27 5.22
C GLU A 53 8.82 -8.81 4.81
N LYS A 54 8.43 -7.90 5.71
CA LYS A 54 8.50 -6.45 5.53
C LYS A 54 9.79 -5.89 6.13
N THR A 55 10.32 -4.84 5.52
CA THR A 55 11.40 -4.00 6.09
C THR A 55 11.17 -2.55 5.72
N THR A 56 11.62 -1.62 6.57
CA THR A 56 11.56 -0.19 6.29
C THR A 56 12.86 0.27 5.65
N ILE A 57 12.77 1.13 4.64
CA ILE A 57 13.91 1.86 4.09
C ILE A 57 13.83 3.29 4.60
N HIS A 58 14.88 3.73 5.29
CA HIS A 58 15.06 5.09 5.76
C HIS A 58 15.87 5.88 4.73
N VAL A 59 15.43 7.08 4.38
CA VAL A 59 16.10 7.93 3.38
C VAL A 59 16.27 9.33 3.94
N ASN A 60 17.48 9.86 3.85
CA ASN A 60 17.80 11.25 4.17
C ASN A 60 18.21 11.97 2.89
N PHE A 61 17.81 13.23 2.76
CA PHE A 61 18.16 14.06 1.60
C PHE A 61 18.36 15.52 2.02
N SER A 62 19.17 16.24 1.24
CA SER A 62 19.41 17.65 1.45
C SER A 62 19.84 18.39 0.19
N GLU A 63 19.55 19.69 0.16
CA GLU A 63 20.17 20.59 -0.80
C GLU A 63 21.69 20.67 -0.60
N LYS A 64 22.42 20.86 -1.71
CA LYS A 64 23.86 21.03 -1.70
C LYS A 64 24.25 22.47 -2.06
N PRO A 65 25.43 22.95 -1.64
CA PRO A 65 25.93 24.25 -2.09
C PRO A 65 25.89 24.37 -3.62
N GLY A 66 25.23 25.40 -4.13
CA GLY A 66 25.07 25.63 -5.58
C GLY A 66 24.03 24.73 -6.28
N LYS A 67 23.37 23.81 -5.58
CA LYS A 67 22.31 22.96 -6.11
C LYS A 67 21.03 23.11 -5.28
N LYS A 68 20.08 23.89 -5.81
CA LYS A 68 18.79 24.16 -5.18
C LYS A 68 17.69 23.34 -5.82
N MET A 69 16.73 22.90 -5.01
CA MET A 69 15.50 22.29 -5.51
C MET A 69 14.64 23.34 -6.17
N LYS A 70 13.91 22.95 -7.22
CA LYS A 70 12.94 23.77 -7.91
C LYS A 70 11.59 23.08 -7.94
N SER A 71 10.54 23.88 -8.17
CA SER A 71 9.21 23.34 -8.39
C SER A 71 9.22 22.38 -9.58
N GLY A 72 8.66 21.18 -9.38
CA GLY A 72 8.60 20.13 -10.38
C GLY A 72 9.76 19.15 -10.35
N ASP A 73 10.86 19.43 -9.66
CA ASP A 73 11.97 18.48 -9.53
C ASP A 73 11.48 17.16 -8.90
N THR A 74 12.11 16.06 -9.30
CA THR A 74 11.80 14.71 -8.82
C THR A 74 13.00 14.05 -8.16
N LEU A 75 12.73 13.17 -7.19
CA LEU A 75 13.69 12.24 -6.62
C LEU A 75 13.09 10.84 -6.68
N THR A 76 13.64 10.02 -7.55
CA THR A 76 13.18 8.67 -7.85
C THR A 76 14.10 7.62 -7.26
N LEU A 77 13.56 6.78 -6.37
CA LEU A 77 14.24 5.58 -5.87
C LEU A 77 13.71 4.35 -6.59
N VAL A 78 14.59 3.61 -7.26
CA VAL A 78 14.24 2.41 -8.02
C VAL A 78 14.44 1.16 -7.17
N LEU A 79 13.37 0.40 -6.95
CA LEU A 79 13.43 -0.85 -6.20
C LEU A 79 13.90 -1.99 -7.11
N PRO A 80 14.82 -2.85 -6.65
CA PRO A 80 15.13 -4.08 -7.35
C PRO A 80 13.89 -5.01 -7.37
N PRO A 81 13.77 -5.93 -8.34
CA PRO A 81 12.59 -6.80 -8.49
C PRO A 81 12.23 -7.64 -7.26
N GLU A 82 13.20 -7.88 -6.37
CA GLU A 82 13.03 -8.64 -5.13
C GLU A 82 12.45 -7.81 -3.97
N LEU A 83 12.29 -6.50 -4.15
CA LEU A 83 11.68 -5.61 -3.18
C LEU A 83 10.44 -4.95 -3.78
N LYS A 84 9.27 -5.17 -3.16
CA LYS A 84 8.01 -4.56 -3.57
C LYS A 84 7.57 -3.49 -2.58
N GLY A 85 7.41 -2.25 -3.03
CA GLY A 85 6.95 -1.14 -2.18
C GLY A 85 5.49 -1.24 -1.78
N TYR A 86 5.18 -0.91 -0.51
CA TYR A 86 3.80 -0.74 -0.05
C TYR A 86 3.24 0.59 -0.55
N SER A 87 2.31 0.50 -1.49
CA SER A 87 1.66 1.63 -2.16
C SER A 87 1.13 2.66 -1.18
N GLY A 88 1.40 3.93 -1.44
CA GLY A 88 0.98 5.00 -0.54
C GLY A 88 1.62 6.33 -0.89
N THR A 89 1.28 7.34 -0.09
CA THR A 89 1.73 8.71 -0.32
C THR A 89 2.27 9.27 0.99
N ILE A 90 3.47 9.86 0.94
CA ILE A 90 4.11 10.54 2.06
C ILE A 90 4.19 12.02 1.72
N ALA A 91 3.59 12.88 2.56
CA ALA A 91 3.75 14.32 2.43
C ALA A 91 5.04 14.76 3.14
N LEU A 92 5.93 15.44 2.41
CA LEU A 92 7.14 16.04 2.96
C LEU A 92 6.79 17.42 3.53
N LYS A 93 6.96 17.60 4.83
CA LYS A 93 6.53 18.79 5.56
C LYS A 93 7.69 19.45 6.29
N ASP A 94 7.68 20.78 6.32
CA ASP A 94 8.58 21.54 7.18
C ASP A 94 8.10 21.56 8.65
N GLU A 95 8.86 22.23 9.53
CA GLU A 95 8.53 22.37 10.96
C GLU A 95 7.19 23.09 11.21
N ALA A 96 6.77 23.96 10.30
CA ALA A 96 5.48 24.64 10.35
C ALA A 96 4.32 23.81 9.76
N GLY A 97 4.60 22.58 9.31
CA GLY A 97 3.64 21.66 8.70
C GLY A 97 3.31 21.96 7.24
N ARG A 98 4.02 22.91 6.59
CA ARG A 98 3.83 23.24 5.18
C ARG A 98 4.39 22.13 4.31
N VAL A 99 3.58 21.64 3.39
CA VAL A 99 3.98 20.56 2.46
C VAL A 99 4.82 21.16 1.35
N PHE A 100 6.08 20.74 1.24
CA PHE A 100 7.00 21.18 0.19
C PHE A 100 7.27 20.12 -0.89
N GLY A 101 6.81 18.89 -0.66
CA GLY A 101 6.89 17.82 -1.63
C GLY A 101 6.01 16.64 -1.26
N THR A 102 5.88 15.69 -2.16
CA THR A 102 5.08 14.47 -1.95
C THR A 102 5.76 13.28 -2.59
N CYS A 103 5.96 12.21 -1.83
CA CYS A 103 6.51 10.94 -2.30
C CYS A 103 5.40 9.93 -2.56
N GLN A 104 5.28 9.49 -3.80
CA GLN A 104 4.41 8.40 -4.21
C GLN A 104 5.20 7.09 -4.17
N ILE A 105 4.77 6.16 -3.32
CA ILE A 105 5.32 4.80 -3.26
C ILE A 105 4.52 3.93 -4.22
N ASN A 106 5.23 3.26 -5.12
CA ASN A 106 4.70 2.27 -6.05
C ASN A 106 5.37 0.91 -5.78
N ALA A 107 4.91 -0.12 -6.49
CA ALA A 107 5.44 -1.46 -6.33
C ALA A 107 6.96 -1.55 -6.64
N ASN A 108 7.44 -0.78 -7.61
CA ASN A 108 8.81 -0.87 -8.14
C ASN A 108 9.65 0.41 -7.94
N ASN A 109 9.06 1.50 -7.46
CA ASN A 109 9.79 2.73 -7.23
C ASN A 109 9.10 3.62 -6.19
N VAL A 110 9.83 4.64 -5.73
CA VAL A 110 9.29 5.77 -4.97
C VAL A 110 9.64 7.04 -5.73
N VAL A 111 8.65 7.89 -6.00
CA VAL A 111 8.85 9.15 -6.72
C VAL A 111 8.43 10.31 -5.82
N CYS A 112 9.39 11.07 -5.33
CA CYS A 112 9.15 12.33 -4.63
C CYS A 112 9.11 13.48 -5.64
N THR A 113 8.04 14.28 -5.64
CA THR A 113 7.91 15.50 -6.45
C THR A 113 7.86 16.71 -5.54
N PHE A 114 8.71 17.71 -5.82
CA PHE A 114 8.81 18.94 -5.06
C PHE A 114 7.92 20.03 -5.65
N ASN A 115 7.26 20.83 -4.79
CA ASN A 115 6.37 21.91 -5.23
C ASN A 115 7.02 23.29 -5.05
N ASP A 116 6.31 24.36 -5.41
CA ASP A 116 6.81 25.75 -5.38
C ASP A 116 7.23 26.25 -3.98
N THR A 117 6.89 25.52 -2.92
CA THR A 117 7.34 25.86 -1.55
C THR A 117 8.85 25.73 -1.42
N VAL A 118 9.50 24.80 -2.13
CA VAL A 118 10.96 24.60 -2.01
C VAL A 118 11.76 25.85 -2.39
N GLU A 119 11.25 26.65 -3.34
CA GLU A 119 11.91 27.89 -3.79
C GLU A 119 11.85 29.02 -2.74
N LYS A 120 10.97 28.89 -1.75
CA LYS A 120 10.80 29.84 -0.63
C LYS A 120 11.60 29.40 0.60
N LEU A 121 12.12 28.18 0.62
CA LEU A 121 12.90 27.62 1.71
C LEU A 121 14.40 27.77 1.44
N LYS A 122 15.20 27.68 2.50
CA LYS A 122 16.66 27.65 2.41
C LYS A 122 17.18 26.43 3.14
N ASP A 123 18.23 25.84 2.59
CA ASP A 123 18.99 24.73 3.17
C ASP A 123 18.08 23.56 3.56
N ILE A 124 17.22 23.17 2.61
CA ILE A 124 16.24 22.10 2.80
C ILE A 124 16.98 20.82 3.16
N ARG A 125 16.59 20.23 4.29
CA ARG A 125 16.97 18.89 4.73
C ARG A 125 15.70 18.15 5.09
N GLY A 126 15.63 16.89 4.69
CA GLY A 126 14.46 16.08 4.96
C GLY A 126 14.81 14.61 5.08
N ASN A 127 13.84 13.87 5.59
CA ASN A 127 13.87 12.42 5.59
C ASN A 127 12.49 11.89 5.25
N PHE A 128 12.44 10.68 4.71
CA PHE A 128 11.22 9.91 4.60
C PHE A 128 11.53 8.43 4.71
N ASN A 129 10.55 7.67 5.17
CA ASN A 129 10.66 6.23 5.38
C ASN A 129 9.53 5.54 4.64
N PHE A 130 9.82 4.42 3.99
CA PHE A 130 8.79 3.63 3.32
C PHE A 130 9.04 2.14 3.48
N THR A 131 7.97 1.36 3.52
CA THR A 131 8.03 -0.08 3.74
C THR A 131 8.09 -0.83 2.41
N VAL A 132 8.91 -1.86 2.34
CA VAL A 132 9.00 -2.81 1.24
C VAL A 132 8.80 -4.24 1.74
N GLN A 133 8.42 -5.14 0.84
CA GLN A 133 8.35 -6.58 1.06
C GLN A 133 9.42 -7.32 0.26
N GLY A 134 10.11 -8.27 0.89
CA GLY A 134 10.99 -9.22 0.19
C GLY A 134 10.18 -10.22 -0.64
N THR A 135 10.46 -10.35 -1.92
CA THR A 135 9.72 -11.20 -2.87
C THR A 135 10.63 -11.69 -4.00
N ASN A 136 10.06 -12.32 -5.02
CA ASN A 136 10.73 -12.75 -6.25
C ASN A 136 11.98 -13.63 -6.04
N VAL A 137 11.96 -14.47 -4.99
CA VAL A 137 12.94 -15.54 -4.76
C VAL A 137 12.22 -16.87 -4.86
N GLU A 138 12.81 -17.84 -5.57
CA GLU A 138 12.24 -19.18 -5.71
C GLU A 138 12.28 -19.96 -4.39
N ALA A 139 11.29 -20.83 -4.16
CA ALA A 139 11.21 -21.65 -2.96
C ALA A 139 12.45 -22.53 -2.77
N GLY A 140 12.98 -22.55 -1.54
CA GLY A 140 14.20 -23.25 -1.17
C GLY A 140 15.50 -22.50 -1.50
N LYS A 141 15.44 -21.25 -1.96
CA LYS A 141 16.63 -20.45 -2.30
C LYS A 141 16.76 -19.22 -1.40
N THR A 142 18.00 -18.74 -1.33
CA THR A 142 18.36 -17.42 -0.81
C THR A 142 18.97 -16.60 -1.94
N LYS A 143 18.60 -15.32 -2.02
CA LYS A 143 19.14 -14.38 -3.00
C LYS A 143 19.66 -13.13 -2.29
N ASP A 144 20.92 -12.81 -2.54
CA ASP A 144 21.53 -11.56 -2.10
C ASP A 144 21.40 -10.53 -3.23
N VAL A 145 20.88 -9.36 -2.87
CA VAL A 145 20.60 -8.25 -3.79
C VAL A 145 21.39 -7.04 -3.34
N GLN A 146 22.22 -6.52 -4.23
CA GLN A 146 22.94 -5.27 -4.02
C GLN A 146 22.25 -4.14 -4.77
N THR A 147 21.87 -3.08 -4.07
CA THR A 147 21.21 -1.92 -4.65
C THR A 147 21.63 -0.63 -3.95
N ASN A 148 21.67 0.46 -4.71
CA ASN A 148 21.74 1.83 -4.18
C ASN A 148 20.46 2.61 -4.51
N LEU A 149 19.38 1.90 -4.86
CA LEU A 149 18.08 2.44 -5.22
C LEU A 149 18.10 3.41 -6.41
N GLY A 150 19.08 3.30 -7.31
CA GLY A 150 19.22 4.19 -8.46
C GLY A 150 19.86 5.54 -8.12
N THR A 151 20.43 5.69 -6.93
CA THR A 151 21.18 6.89 -6.50
C THR A 151 22.66 6.82 -6.90
N ASP A 152 23.45 7.82 -6.52
CA ASP A 152 24.92 7.85 -6.62
C ASP A 152 25.64 7.31 -5.38
N LEU A 153 24.89 6.80 -4.39
CA LEU A 153 25.44 6.22 -3.17
C LEU A 153 26.02 4.81 -3.39
N GLU A 154 26.82 4.35 -2.43
CA GLU A 154 27.30 2.97 -2.39
C GLU A 154 26.14 1.97 -2.28
N LYS A 155 26.30 0.81 -2.93
CA LYS A 155 25.29 -0.25 -2.88
C LYS A 155 25.27 -0.91 -1.52
N GLN A 156 24.06 -1.13 -1.00
CA GLN A 156 23.82 -1.94 0.19
C GLN A 156 23.25 -3.30 -0.19
N MET A 157 23.51 -4.30 0.64
CA MET A 157 23.07 -5.67 0.45
C MET A 157 21.82 -5.97 1.29
N VAL A 158 20.84 -6.61 0.66
CA VAL A 158 19.71 -7.26 1.33
C VAL A 158 19.64 -8.72 0.87
N SER A 159 19.46 -9.63 1.82
CA SER A 159 19.36 -11.07 1.58
C SER A 159 17.92 -11.52 1.81
N ILE A 160 17.34 -12.21 0.84
CA ILE A 160 15.96 -12.72 0.92
C ILE A 160 16.00 -14.24 0.80
N THR A 161 15.48 -14.92 1.82
CA THR A 161 15.35 -16.38 1.86
C THR A 161 13.91 -16.79 1.67
N HIS A 162 13.61 -17.57 0.64
CA HIS A 162 12.33 -18.23 0.50
C HIS A 162 12.48 -19.67 0.99
N PRO A 163 12.04 -19.99 2.22
CA PRO A 163 12.14 -21.36 2.71
C PRO A 163 11.30 -22.28 1.82
N LYS A 164 11.77 -23.52 1.63
CA LYS A 164 10.94 -24.53 0.96
C LYS A 164 9.85 -24.94 1.96
N GLY A 165 8.59 -24.76 1.58
CA GLY A 165 7.48 -25.27 2.37
C GLY A 165 7.48 -26.80 2.35
N GLU A 166 7.68 -27.44 3.51
CA GLU A 166 7.47 -28.87 3.70
C GLU A 166 6.07 -29.13 4.25
N GLY A 167 5.05 -28.57 3.58
CA GLY A 167 3.67 -28.65 4.06
C GLY A 167 3.10 -30.07 3.98
N THR A 168 2.87 -30.68 5.13
CA THR A 168 1.82 -31.69 5.31
C THR A 168 0.44 -31.02 5.31
N GLU A 169 -0.63 -31.74 4.95
CA GLU A 169 -2.00 -31.20 4.98
C GLU A 169 -2.32 -30.53 6.34
N PRO A 170 -3.13 -29.44 6.39
CA PRO A 170 -3.32 -28.69 7.63
C PRO A 170 -3.84 -29.59 8.75
N GLY A 171 -3.07 -29.72 9.83
CA GLY A 171 -3.40 -30.55 11.00
C GLY A 171 -4.50 -29.97 11.91
N ILE A 172 -5.20 -28.91 11.51
CA ILE A 172 -6.12 -28.15 12.37
C ILE A 172 -7.49 -27.97 11.72
N PHE A 173 -8.54 -27.86 12.55
CA PHE A 173 -9.90 -27.66 12.06
C PHE A 173 -10.10 -26.25 11.50
N PHE A 174 -9.67 -25.24 12.26
CA PHE A 174 -9.87 -23.83 11.93
C PHE A 174 -8.61 -23.01 12.16
N TYR A 175 -8.40 -22.01 11.31
CA TYR A 175 -7.61 -20.84 11.67
C TYR A 175 -8.09 -19.60 10.89
N LYS A 176 -7.85 -18.44 11.49
CA LYS A 176 -8.05 -17.14 10.86
C LYS A 176 -6.69 -16.50 10.57
N SER A 177 -6.57 -15.84 9.43
CA SER A 177 -5.37 -15.08 9.05
C SER A 177 -5.75 -13.82 8.31
N GLY A 178 -4.83 -12.85 8.27
CA GLY A 178 -4.97 -11.67 7.44
C GLY A 178 -3.64 -11.13 6.96
N ASP A 179 -3.67 -10.37 5.88
CA ASP A 179 -2.50 -9.72 5.32
C ASP A 179 -2.85 -8.44 4.57
N ILE A 180 -1.85 -7.58 4.36
CA ILE A 180 -1.93 -6.38 3.54
C ILE A 180 -1.00 -6.60 2.34
N GLN A 181 -1.53 -6.40 1.13
CA GLN A 181 -0.74 -6.55 -0.09
C GLN A 181 0.01 -5.24 -0.42
N PRO A 182 1.26 -5.31 -0.92
CA PRO A 182 2.01 -4.11 -1.27
C PRO A 182 1.32 -3.23 -2.32
N ASP A 183 0.64 -3.82 -3.30
CA ASP A 183 -0.10 -3.09 -4.36
C ASP A 183 -1.48 -2.57 -3.93
N LYS A 184 -1.97 -2.96 -2.76
CA LYS A 184 -3.25 -2.52 -2.22
C LYS A 184 -3.15 -2.27 -0.72
N SER A 185 -2.26 -1.34 -0.33
CA SER A 185 -1.86 -1.17 1.07
C SER A 185 -2.86 -0.42 1.95
N ASN A 186 -3.99 0.01 1.39
CA ASN A 186 -5.12 0.59 2.12
C ASN A 186 -6.20 -0.44 2.48
N GLU A 187 -5.97 -1.72 2.21
CA GLU A 187 -6.92 -2.81 2.43
C GLU A 187 -6.25 -3.96 3.18
N VAL A 188 -6.99 -4.56 4.10
CA VAL A 188 -6.63 -5.82 4.75
C VAL A 188 -7.44 -6.94 4.11
N ARG A 189 -6.77 -8.01 3.73
CA ARG A 189 -7.38 -9.28 3.32
C ARG A 189 -7.55 -10.15 4.56
N TRP A 190 -8.73 -10.72 4.75
CA TRP A 190 -9.02 -11.64 5.85
C TRP A 190 -9.47 -12.98 5.29
N PHE A 191 -9.04 -14.06 5.97
CA PHE A 191 -9.32 -15.43 5.59
C PHE A 191 -9.81 -16.21 6.81
N LEU A 192 -10.98 -16.83 6.68
CA LEU A 192 -11.52 -17.79 7.64
C LEU A 192 -11.39 -19.18 7.02
N ASN A 193 -10.45 -19.98 7.51
CA ASN A 193 -10.13 -21.30 6.98
C ASN A 193 -10.75 -22.35 7.88
N ILE A 194 -11.80 -23.01 7.40
CA ILE A 194 -12.73 -23.82 8.20
C ILE A 194 -12.75 -25.27 7.70
N ASN A 195 -12.77 -26.22 8.64
CA ASN A 195 -12.80 -27.67 8.41
C ASN A 195 -11.72 -28.15 7.43
N LEU A 196 -10.47 -27.70 7.61
CA LEU A 196 -9.39 -28.03 6.69
C LEU A 196 -9.06 -29.53 6.63
N LYS A 197 -9.32 -30.24 7.74
CA LYS A 197 -9.25 -31.71 7.83
C LYS A 197 -10.41 -32.44 7.16
N LYS A 198 -11.41 -31.72 6.62
CA LYS A 198 -12.61 -32.29 5.98
C LYS A 198 -13.29 -33.33 6.86
N GLN A 199 -13.44 -33.01 8.14
CA GLN A 199 -14.08 -33.88 9.11
C GLN A 199 -15.60 -33.91 8.88
N TYR A 200 -16.23 -34.99 9.36
CA TYR A 200 -17.68 -35.08 9.46
C TYR A 200 -18.13 -34.40 10.75
N LEU A 201 -19.29 -33.76 10.71
CA LEU A 201 -19.80 -32.92 11.76
C LEU A 201 -21.10 -33.49 12.34
N HIS A 202 -21.31 -33.22 13.63
CA HIS A 202 -22.59 -33.47 14.30
C HIS A 202 -23.57 -32.32 14.10
N ASP A 203 -23.06 -31.08 14.18
CA ASP A 203 -23.84 -29.84 14.11
C ASP A 203 -23.39 -28.92 12.96
N ASN A 204 -24.10 -27.82 12.78
CA ASN A 204 -23.65 -26.73 11.92
C ASN A 204 -22.37 -26.09 12.47
N ILE A 205 -21.61 -25.45 11.59
CA ILE A 205 -20.51 -24.58 11.99
C ILE A 205 -21.08 -23.17 12.15
N VAL A 206 -20.85 -22.53 13.29
CA VAL A 206 -21.28 -21.15 13.55
C VAL A 206 -20.06 -20.32 13.92
N LEU A 207 -19.77 -19.28 13.14
CA LEU A 207 -18.66 -18.36 13.40
C LEU A 207 -19.17 -16.93 13.45
N LYS A 208 -18.81 -16.21 14.50
CA LYS A 208 -19.03 -14.77 14.63
C LYS A 208 -17.70 -14.07 14.46
N ASP A 209 -17.65 -13.08 13.58
CA ASP A 209 -16.47 -12.30 13.26
C ASP A 209 -16.72 -10.83 13.64
N THR A 210 -15.70 -10.14 14.14
CA THR A 210 -15.79 -8.72 14.50
C THR A 210 -14.46 -8.01 14.25
N LEU A 211 -14.46 -7.16 13.22
CA LEU A 211 -13.36 -6.23 12.96
C LEU A 211 -13.26 -5.21 14.10
N GLN A 212 -12.05 -5.01 14.59
CA GLN A 212 -11.75 -3.98 15.57
C GLN A 212 -11.51 -2.62 14.90
N GLU A 213 -11.22 -1.61 15.72
CA GLU A 213 -11.01 -0.24 15.26
C GLU A 213 -9.96 -0.12 14.12
N GLY A 214 -10.08 0.97 13.35
CA GLY A 214 -9.16 1.26 12.26
C GLY A 214 -9.54 0.61 10.93
N GLN A 215 -10.66 -0.10 10.86
CA GLN A 215 -11.09 -0.85 9.68
C GLN A 215 -12.57 -0.64 9.36
N THR A 216 -12.92 -0.73 8.08
CA THR A 216 -14.30 -0.73 7.60
C THR A 216 -14.51 -1.96 6.72
N LEU A 217 -15.52 -2.79 7.04
CA LEU A 217 -15.81 -4.00 6.28
C LEU A 217 -16.26 -3.67 4.86
N ASN A 218 -15.65 -4.30 3.87
CA ASN A 218 -16.13 -4.25 2.48
C ASN A 218 -17.22 -5.32 2.31
N LYS A 219 -18.48 -4.93 2.53
CA LYS A 219 -19.63 -5.84 2.65
C LYS A 219 -19.87 -6.72 1.42
N ASP A 220 -19.45 -6.29 0.24
CA ASP A 220 -19.62 -7.04 -1.02
C ASP A 220 -18.38 -7.86 -1.43
N SER A 221 -17.35 -7.90 -0.58
CA SER A 221 -16.07 -8.54 -0.93
C SER A 221 -16.00 -10.06 -0.63
N PHE A 222 -17.07 -10.64 -0.09
CA PHE A 222 -17.08 -12.04 0.30
C PHE A 222 -16.95 -13.00 -0.89
N THR A 223 -15.93 -13.85 -0.83
CA THR A 223 -15.74 -14.98 -1.73
C THR A 223 -15.52 -16.24 -0.90
N ILE A 224 -16.19 -17.34 -1.27
CA ILE A 224 -16.10 -18.60 -0.56
C ILE A 224 -15.45 -19.63 -1.49
N THR A 225 -14.34 -20.21 -1.05
CA THR A 225 -13.71 -21.33 -1.75
C THR A 225 -14.04 -22.63 -1.03
N ILE A 226 -14.47 -23.65 -1.77
CA ILE A 226 -14.75 -24.99 -1.25
C ILE A 226 -13.68 -25.95 -1.75
N ASN A 227 -13.04 -26.68 -0.82
CA ASN A 227 -11.98 -27.66 -1.11
C ASN A 227 -10.82 -27.10 -1.97
N ASN A 228 -10.58 -25.78 -1.93
CA ASN A 228 -9.60 -25.08 -2.78
C ASN A 228 -9.83 -25.27 -4.30
N LYS A 229 -11.07 -25.52 -4.72
CA LYS A 229 -11.40 -25.87 -6.12
C LYS A 229 -12.61 -25.11 -6.67
N GLU A 230 -13.64 -24.96 -5.85
CA GLU A 230 -14.88 -24.30 -6.26
C GLU A 230 -14.94 -22.91 -5.63
N TYR A 231 -15.10 -21.88 -6.46
CA TYR A 231 -15.16 -20.48 -6.04
C TYR A 231 -16.58 -19.96 -6.18
N LEU A 232 -17.15 -19.47 -5.08
CA LEU A 232 -18.52 -18.98 -5.00
C LEU A 232 -18.55 -17.55 -4.51
N SER A 233 -19.42 -16.74 -5.12
CA SER A 233 -19.92 -15.53 -4.47
C SER A 233 -20.76 -15.89 -3.24
N LEU A 234 -20.95 -14.93 -2.33
CA LEU A 234 -21.86 -15.07 -1.19
C LEU A 234 -23.27 -15.51 -1.63
N LYS A 235 -23.80 -14.90 -2.69
CA LYS A 235 -25.12 -15.27 -3.22
C LYS A 235 -25.18 -16.74 -3.67
N GLN A 236 -24.18 -17.20 -4.41
CA GLN A 236 -24.13 -18.61 -4.85
C GLN A 236 -23.97 -19.58 -3.68
N PHE A 237 -23.19 -19.21 -2.66
CA PHE A 237 -23.04 -20.01 -1.44
C PHE A 237 -24.40 -20.21 -0.74
N GLN A 238 -25.20 -19.14 -0.64
CA GLN A 238 -26.54 -19.18 -0.06
C GLN A 238 -27.55 -19.94 -0.94
N ASP A 239 -27.61 -19.62 -2.25
CA ASP A 239 -28.55 -20.23 -3.19
C ASP A 239 -28.35 -21.75 -3.32
N ARG A 240 -27.10 -22.22 -3.17
CA ARG A 240 -26.75 -23.65 -3.18
C ARG A 240 -27.00 -24.35 -1.84
N GLY A 241 -27.47 -23.62 -0.83
CA GLY A 241 -27.82 -24.18 0.47
C GLY A 241 -26.61 -24.56 1.34
N TYR A 242 -25.41 -24.02 1.09
CA TYR A 242 -24.27 -24.27 1.96
C TYR A 242 -24.42 -23.66 3.35
N GLY A 243 -25.16 -22.55 3.45
CA GLY A 243 -25.27 -21.77 4.67
C GLY A 243 -25.59 -20.31 4.38
N TYR A 244 -25.21 -19.41 5.29
CA TYR A 244 -25.33 -17.97 5.09
C TYR A 244 -24.20 -17.18 5.76
N ILE A 245 -24.01 -15.95 5.29
CA ILE A 245 -23.25 -14.92 6.00
C ILE A 245 -24.20 -13.75 6.23
N LYS A 246 -24.39 -13.34 7.49
CA LYS A 246 -25.31 -12.29 7.90
C LYS A 246 -24.56 -11.20 8.66
N LEU A 247 -24.66 -9.96 8.20
CA LEU A 247 -24.15 -8.81 8.96
C LEU A 247 -24.95 -8.65 10.25
N THR A 248 -24.25 -8.47 11.36
CA THR A 248 -24.83 -8.21 12.69
C THR A 248 -24.57 -6.77 13.14
N SER A 249 -23.60 -6.09 12.52
CA SER A 249 -23.32 -4.66 12.61
C SER A 249 -22.58 -4.19 11.35
N ASP A 250 -22.04 -2.97 11.35
CA ASP A 250 -21.16 -2.49 10.28
C ASP A 250 -19.76 -3.13 10.30
N SER A 251 -19.33 -3.71 11.42
CA SER A 251 -18.02 -4.34 11.60
C SER A 251 -18.09 -5.83 11.97
N SER A 252 -19.29 -6.38 12.15
CA SER A 252 -19.50 -7.75 12.61
C SER A 252 -20.44 -8.53 11.69
N PHE A 253 -20.18 -9.83 11.58
CA PHE A 253 -21.03 -10.74 10.85
C PHE A 253 -21.00 -12.14 11.46
N GLU A 254 -22.02 -12.93 11.13
CA GLU A 254 -22.14 -14.34 11.49
C GLU A 254 -22.12 -15.18 10.22
N VAL A 255 -21.29 -16.22 10.23
CA VAL A 255 -21.23 -17.27 9.22
C VAL A 255 -21.87 -18.51 9.82
N VAL A 256 -22.84 -19.08 9.13
CA VAL A 256 -23.36 -20.42 9.44
C VAL A 256 -23.16 -21.31 8.24
N ILE A 257 -22.50 -22.46 8.42
CA ILE A 257 -22.36 -23.49 7.40
C ILE A 257 -23.16 -24.72 7.84
N TYR A 258 -24.11 -25.15 7.02
CA TYR A 258 -24.99 -26.25 7.39
C TYR A 258 -24.25 -27.59 7.38
N ARG A 259 -24.46 -28.41 8.42
CA ARG A 259 -23.80 -29.70 8.64
C ARG A 259 -23.77 -30.58 7.39
N HIS A 260 -24.93 -30.75 6.76
CA HIS A 260 -25.09 -31.63 5.60
C HIS A 260 -24.25 -31.18 4.39
N MET A 261 -23.93 -29.89 4.30
CA MET A 261 -23.08 -29.33 3.25
C MET A 261 -21.62 -29.16 3.68
N ALA A 262 -21.33 -29.19 4.99
CA ALA A 262 -19.98 -29.03 5.53
C ALA A 262 -19.21 -30.35 5.69
N ASN A 263 -19.91 -31.48 5.78
CA ASN A 263 -19.30 -32.80 5.87
C ASN A 263 -18.30 -33.06 4.74
N ALA A 264 -17.10 -33.54 5.11
CA ALA A 264 -16.03 -33.88 4.17
C ALA A 264 -15.60 -32.73 3.23
N LYS A 265 -15.85 -31.47 3.62
CA LYS A 265 -15.52 -30.28 2.84
C LYS A 265 -14.80 -29.25 3.70
N SER A 266 -13.80 -28.61 3.11
CA SER A 266 -13.15 -27.43 3.68
C SER A 266 -13.69 -26.15 3.02
N PHE A 267 -13.68 -25.07 3.79
CA PHE A 267 -14.14 -23.75 3.33
C PHE A 267 -13.07 -22.71 3.64
N THR A 268 -12.80 -21.84 2.68
CA THR A 268 -12.06 -20.60 2.91
C THR A 268 -12.98 -19.44 2.57
N ILE A 269 -13.36 -18.66 3.58
CA ILE A 269 -14.12 -17.43 3.38
C ILE A 269 -13.12 -16.28 3.34
N PHE A 270 -13.02 -15.66 2.18
CA PHE A 270 -12.23 -14.46 1.92
C PHE A 270 -13.14 -13.24 1.99
N TYR A 271 -12.65 -12.18 2.61
CA TYR A 271 -13.24 -10.84 2.52
C TYR A 271 -12.16 -9.80 2.79
N THR A 272 -12.52 -8.54 2.62
CA THR A 272 -11.60 -7.42 2.76
C THR A 272 -12.17 -6.35 3.67
N SER A 273 -11.28 -5.54 4.23
CA SER A 273 -11.64 -4.32 4.96
C SER A 273 -10.73 -3.17 4.58
N THR A 274 -11.29 -1.99 4.38
CA THR A 274 -10.51 -0.77 4.13
C THR A 274 -9.94 -0.23 5.44
N ILE A 275 -8.66 0.15 5.42
CA ILE A 275 -7.97 0.77 6.55
C ILE A 275 -8.35 2.25 6.61
N THR A 276 -8.89 2.68 7.74
CA THR A 276 -9.26 4.08 7.96
C THR A 276 -8.04 4.94 8.26
N ASP A 277 -8.18 6.28 8.24
CA ASP A 277 -7.07 7.18 8.60
C ASP A 277 -6.63 7.04 10.07
N SER A 278 -7.53 6.64 10.97
CA SER A 278 -7.14 6.24 12.33
C SER A 278 -6.40 4.90 12.33
N GLY A 279 -6.85 3.93 11.52
CA GLY A 279 -6.22 2.62 11.37
C GLY A 279 -4.76 2.70 10.90
N LYS A 280 -4.44 3.63 10.00
CA LYS A 280 -3.05 3.87 9.54
C LYS A 280 -2.09 4.29 10.66
N LYS A 281 -2.61 4.75 11.80
CA LYS A 281 -1.82 5.15 12.98
C LYS A 281 -1.64 4.01 13.98
N LEU A 282 -2.37 2.91 13.82
CA LEU A 282 -2.29 1.75 14.70
C LEU A 282 -1.07 0.89 14.34
N LYS A 283 -0.45 0.30 15.35
CA LYS A 283 0.66 -0.64 15.15
C LYS A 283 0.20 -1.95 14.52
N HIS A 284 -1.02 -2.38 14.86
CA HIS A 284 -1.64 -3.62 14.38
C HIS A 284 -3.13 -3.36 14.14
N LEU A 285 -3.70 -4.06 13.16
CA LEU A 285 -5.15 -4.08 12.91
C LEU A 285 -5.68 -5.43 13.38
N GLN A 286 -6.72 -5.40 14.21
CA GLN A 286 -7.19 -6.60 14.89
C GLN A 286 -8.53 -7.07 14.33
N ASN A 287 -8.75 -8.38 14.34
CA ASN A 287 -10.00 -9.00 13.97
C ASN A 287 -10.28 -10.23 14.84
N ASP A 288 -11.42 -10.19 15.52
CA ASP A 288 -11.80 -11.17 16.53
C ASP A 288 -12.79 -12.18 15.96
N TYR A 289 -12.75 -13.40 16.49
CA TYR A 289 -13.76 -14.41 16.17
C TYR A 289 -14.21 -15.19 17.41
N LYS A 290 -15.43 -15.72 17.32
CA LYS A 290 -15.92 -16.84 18.11
C LYS A 290 -16.41 -17.94 17.16
N LEU A 291 -15.98 -19.16 17.38
CA LEU A 291 -16.32 -20.32 16.56
C LEU A 291 -16.93 -21.42 17.45
N ASP A 292 -18.09 -21.91 17.05
CA ASP A 292 -18.79 -23.03 17.64
C ASP A 292 -18.95 -24.15 16.57
N TYR A 293 -18.54 -25.37 16.89
CA TYR A 293 -18.69 -26.54 16.02
C TYR A 293 -18.66 -27.84 16.82
N GLN A 294 -19.07 -28.95 16.20
CA GLN A 294 -18.93 -30.28 16.77
C GLN A 294 -18.55 -31.30 15.70
N ILE A 295 -17.40 -31.94 15.87
CA ILE A 295 -16.99 -33.08 15.05
C ILE A 295 -17.84 -34.30 15.44
N LEU A 296 -18.19 -35.12 14.45
CA LEU A 296 -18.99 -36.32 14.66
C LEU A 296 -18.34 -37.23 15.72
N TYR A 297 -19.11 -37.62 16.74
CA TYR A 297 -18.68 -38.44 17.90
C TYR A 297 -17.69 -37.76 18.87
N GLU A 298 -17.42 -36.47 18.71
CA GLU A 298 -16.61 -35.68 19.65
C GLU A 298 -17.51 -34.72 20.45
N LYS A 299 -16.95 -34.12 21.52
CA LYS A 299 -17.66 -33.09 22.30
C LYS A 299 -17.77 -31.79 21.49
N PRO A 300 -18.81 -30.96 21.69
CA PRO A 300 -18.88 -29.63 21.10
C PRO A 300 -17.67 -28.78 21.51
N ILE A 301 -17.18 -27.97 20.58
CA ILE A 301 -16.05 -27.06 20.75
C ILE A 301 -16.55 -25.63 20.55
N SER A 302 -16.22 -24.76 21.50
CA SER A 302 -16.37 -23.32 21.42
C SER A 302 -15.00 -22.70 21.64
N GLU A 303 -14.51 -21.93 20.69
CA GLU A 303 -13.25 -21.19 20.80
C GLU A 303 -13.43 -19.73 20.40
N SER A 304 -12.57 -18.85 20.92
CA SER A 304 -12.56 -17.43 20.57
C SER A 304 -11.13 -16.91 20.63
N ASN A 305 -10.75 -16.06 19.67
CA ASN A 305 -9.41 -15.49 19.62
C ASN A 305 -9.40 -14.19 18.80
N SER A 306 -8.27 -13.49 18.87
CA SER A 306 -7.99 -12.26 18.14
C SER A 306 -6.79 -12.44 17.22
N VAL A 307 -6.95 -12.07 15.94
CA VAL A 307 -5.87 -12.07 14.95
C VAL A 307 -5.42 -10.62 14.70
N LYS A 308 -4.11 -10.41 14.59
CA LYS A 308 -3.45 -9.11 14.43
C LYS A 308 -2.62 -9.05 13.15
#